data_AF-A0A6B3F040-F1
#
_entry.id   AF-A0A6B3F040-F1
#
_cell.length_a   1.000
_cell.length_b   1.000
_cell.length_c   1.000
_cell.angle_alpha   90.00
_cell.angle_beta   90.00
_cell.angle_gamma   90.00
#
_symmetry.space_group_name_H-M   'P 1'
#
loop_
_entity.id
_entity.type
_entity.pdbx_description
1 polymer ?
#
loop_
_entity_poly.entity_id
_entity_poly.type
_entity_poly.pdbx_seq_one_letter_code
_entity_poly.pdbx_strand_id
1 'polypeptide(L)' 'GRWQTQERETYDRGDGAVVLPYDAERQRVLLTRQFRYPAYVNEHPDGMLIEAAAGLLDADDPETAIRREAEEELGVRLG' A
#
# COMPACT_ATOMS: atom_id res chain seq x y z
N GLY A 1 -22.35 36.00 12.00
CA GLY A 1 -22.06 34.57 12.27
C GLY A 1 -21.66 34.38 13.72
N ARG A 2 -21.70 33.17 14.24
CA ARG A 2 -21.19 32.82 15.58
C ARG A 2 -20.02 31.85 15.43
N TRP A 3 -18.97 32.04 16.23
CA TRP A 3 -17.87 31.08 16.33
C TRP A 3 -18.34 29.84 17.10
N GLN A 4 -17.82 28.67 16.70
CA GLN A 4 -18.05 27.40 17.37
C GLN A 4 -16.71 26.68 17.52
N THR A 5 -16.44 26.10 18.69
CA THR A 5 -15.33 25.19 18.89
C THR A 5 -15.67 23.84 18.26
N GLN A 6 -14.70 23.22 17.58
CA GLN A 6 -14.83 21.91 16.96
C GLN A 6 -13.67 21.04 17.44
N GLU A 7 -13.96 19.77 17.70
CA GLU A 7 -12.97 18.74 18.01
C GLU A 7 -13.06 17.64 16.95
N ARG A 8 -11.91 17.14 16.49
CA ARG A 8 -11.80 16.07 15.49
C ARG A 8 -10.63 15.18 15.86
N GLU A 9 -10.86 13.88 15.81
CA GLU A 9 -9.79 12.89 15.89
C GLU A 9 -9.18 12.71 14.50
N THR A 10 -7.85 12.75 14.43
CA THR A 10 -7.08 12.47 13.22
C THR A 10 -6.15 11.33 13.52
N TYR A 11 -6.13 10.33 12.64
CA TYR A 11 -5.16 9.26 12.70
C TYR A 11 -4.16 9.42 11.56
N ASP A 12 -2.96 9.87 11.91
CA ASP A 12 -1.84 10.04 10.98
C ASP A 12 -0.97 8.78 11.02
N ARG A 13 -0.82 8.14 9.85
CA ARG A 13 0.05 6.98 9.65
C ARG A 13 1.24 7.27 8.73
N GLY A 14 1.40 8.53 8.32
CA GLY A 14 2.30 8.91 7.23
C GLY A 14 1.78 8.52 5.85
N ASP A 15 2.59 8.86 4.85
CA ASP A 15 2.32 8.59 3.43
C ASP A 15 2.94 7.24 2.99
N GLY A 16 2.44 6.71 1.88
CA GLY A 16 2.96 5.51 1.25
C GLY A 16 3.00 5.62 -0.28
N ALA A 17 3.68 4.67 -0.91
CA ALA A 17 3.75 4.53 -2.36
C ALA A 17 3.21 3.16 -2.79
N VAL A 18 2.69 3.08 -4.02
CA VAL A 18 2.11 1.86 -4.60
C VAL A 18 2.48 1.74 -6.07
N VAL A 19 2.70 0.51 -6.55
CA VAL A 19 2.95 0.21 -7.96
C VAL A 19 2.16 -1.01 -8.42
N LEU A 20 1.65 -0.93 -9.65
CA LEU A 20 1.04 -2.05 -10.35
C LEU A 20 1.91 -2.41 -11.57
N PRO A 21 2.85 -3.36 -11.44
CA PRO A 21 3.66 -3.79 -12.57
C PRO A 21 2.79 -4.44 -13.63
N TYR A 22 2.95 -4.01 -14.88
CA TYR A 22 2.25 -4.55 -16.03
C TYR A 22 3.24 -5.05 -17.07
N ASP A 23 3.09 -6.32 -17.44
CA ASP A 23 3.79 -6.94 -18.56
C ASP A 23 2.96 -6.78 -19.83
N ALA A 24 3.40 -5.91 -20.73
CA ALA A 24 2.70 -5.60 -21.97
C ALA A 24 2.70 -6.74 -22.99
N GLU A 25 3.74 -7.57 -23.01
CA GLU A 25 3.82 -8.71 -23.94
C GLU A 25 2.84 -9.81 -23.54
N ARG A 26 2.78 -10.11 -22.23
CA ARG A 26 1.92 -11.16 -21.69
C ARG A 26 0.52 -10.65 -21.34
N GLN A 27 0.32 -9.34 -21.34
CA GLN A 27 -0.90 -8.65 -20.90
C GLN A 27 -1.32 -9.06 -19.47
N ARG A 28 -0.36 -9.04 -18.55
CA ARG A 28 -0.55 -9.50 -17.16
C ARG A 28 -0.10 -8.44 -16.17
N VAL A 29 -0.75 -8.43 -15.01
CA VAL A 29 -0.29 -7.66 -13.84
C VAL A 29 0.32 -8.58 -12.81
N LEU A 30 1.31 -8.07 -12.07
CA LEU A 30 1.86 -8.76 -10.91
C LEU A 30 1.27 -8.15 -9.63
N LEU A 31 0.72 -9.02 -8.78
CA LEU A 31 0.07 -8.68 -7.52
C LEU A 31 0.67 -9.53 -6.39
N THR A 32 0.57 -9.05 -5.16
CA THR A 32 0.93 -9.79 -3.95
C THR A 32 -0.30 -10.33 -3.23
N ARG A 33 -0.13 -11.35 -2.38
CA ARG A 33 -1.17 -11.85 -1.48
C ARG A 33 -0.62 -11.92 -0.05
N GLN A 34 -1.12 -11.05 0.82
CA GLN A 34 -0.58 -10.87 2.17
C GLN A 34 -1.69 -10.88 3.23
N PHE A 35 -1.33 -11.26 4.46
CA PHE A 35 -2.26 -11.19 5.59
C PHE A 35 -2.36 -9.76 6.12
N ARG A 36 -3.58 -9.22 6.21
CA ARG A 36 -3.87 -7.93 6.83
C ARG A 36 -4.73 -8.15 8.08
N TYR A 37 -4.12 -8.00 9.25
CA TYR A 37 -4.81 -8.15 10.53
C TYR A 37 -6.08 -7.27 10.66
N PRO A 38 -6.09 -5.98 10.25
CA PRO A 38 -7.30 -5.16 10.30
C PRO A 38 -8.47 -5.73 9.48
N ALA A 39 -8.19 -6.38 8.34
CA ALA A 39 -9.22 -7.04 7.54
C ALA A 39 -9.75 -8.29 8.25
N TYR A 40 -8.86 -9.11 8.82
CA TYR A 40 -9.23 -10.32 9.58
C TYR A 40 -10.15 -10.01 10.76
N VAL A 41 -9.82 -9.02 11.59
CA VAL A 41 -10.66 -8.63 12.75
C VAL A 41 -11.94 -7.90 12.33
N ASN A 42 -12.00 -7.44 11.08
CA ASN A 42 -13.18 -6.85 10.47
C ASN A 42 -13.91 -7.84 9.54
N GLU A 43 -13.95 -9.12 9.96
CA GLU A 43 -14.76 -10.19 9.36
C GLU A 43 -14.34 -10.67 7.96
N HIS A 44 -13.13 -10.33 7.48
CA HIS A 44 -12.59 -10.96 6.26
C HIS A 44 -12.34 -12.45 6.50
N PRO A 45 -12.75 -13.37 5.60
CA PRO A 45 -12.76 -14.82 5.85
C PRO A 45 -11.43 -15.42 6.33
N ASP A 46 -10.31 -14.95 5.78
CA ASP A 46 -8.95 -15.42 6.10
C ASP A 46 -7.95 -14.27 6.33
N GLY A 47 -8.41 -13.01 6.31
CA GLY A 47 -7.56 -11.83 6.34
C GLY A 47 -6.56 -11.66 5.18
N MET A 48 -6.57 -12.53 4.17
CA MET A 48 -5.62 -12.47 3.05
C MET A 48 -6.16 -11.58 1.94
N LEU A 49 -5.47 -10.50 1.62
CA LEU A 49 -5.84 -9.58 0.55
C LEU A 49 -4.93 -9.78 -0.67
N ILE A 50 -5.50 -9.61 -1.86
CA ILE A 50 -4.76 -9.48 -3.12
C ILE A 50 -4.54 -7.99 -3.35
N GLU A 51 -3.29 -7.56 -3.47
CA GLU A 51 -2.91 -6.15 -3.46
C GLU A 51 -1.86 -5.85 -4.54
N ALA A 52 -1.81 -4.59 -4.97
CA ALA A 52 -0.63 -4.05 -5.63
C ALA A 52 0.50 -3.90 -4.59
N ALA A 53 1.77 -4.04 -5.01
CA ALA A 53 2.88 -3.86 -4.07
C ALA A 53 2.89 -2.42 -3.55
N ALA A 54 3.02 -2.26 -2.24
CA ALA A 54 2.90 -0.98 -1.57
C ALA A 54 3.61 -0.97 -0.22
N GLY A 55 4.16 0.18 0.16
CA GLY A 55 4.84 0.37 1.45
C GLY A 55 4.81 1.82 1.93
N LEU A 56 5.20 2.02 3.19
CA LEU A 56 5.39 3.35 3.76
C LEU A 56 6.62 4.02 3.14
N LEU A 57 6.62 5.35 3.10
CA LEU A 57 7.77 6.08 2.56
C LEU A 57 9.00 5.98 3.46
N ASP A 58 8.87 5.81 4.78
CA ASP A 58 9.99 5.65 5.74
C ASP A 58 11.16 6.64 5.54
N ALA A 59 10.83 7.89 5.18
CA ALA A 59 11.72 9.02 4.84
C ALA A 59 12.36 9.01 3.44
N ASP A 60 12.09 8.00 2.62
CA ASP A 60 12.44 7.99 1.20
C ASP A 60 11.45 8.83 0.37
N ASP A 61 11.88 9.21 -0.84
CA ASP A 61 10.95 9.71 -1.85
C ASP A 61 10.08 8.55 -2.40
N PRO A 62 8.90 8.85 -2.96
CA PRO A 62 7.98 7.81 -3.45
C PRO A 62 8.57 6.85 -4.49
N GLU A 63 9.49 7.30 -5.34
CA GLU A 63 10.09 6.44 -6.37
C GLU A 63 11.10 5.47 -5.75
N THR A 64 11.95 5.96 -4.86
CA THR A 64 12.91 5.11 -4.13
C THR A 64 12.20 4.07 -3.27
N ALA A 65 11.20 4.49 -2.49
CA ALA A 65 10.41 3.60 -1.63
C ALA A 65 9.76 2.47 -2.44
N ILE A 66 9.08 2.81 -3.55
CA ILE A 66 8.33 1.80 -4.29
C ILE A 66 9.20 0.83 -5.10
N ARG A 67 10.39 1.25 -5.53
CA ARG A 67 11.36 0.35 -6.16
C ARG A 67 11.91 -0.65 -5.14
N ARG A 68 12.20 -0.20 -3.90
CA ARG A 68 12.60 -1.09 -2.80
C ARG A 68 11.50 -2.11 -2.48
N GLU A 69 10.25 -1.65 -2.30
CA GLU A 69 9.12 -2.54 -2.02
C GLU A 69 8.86 -3.55 -3.16
N ALA A 70 9.00 -3.14 -4.42
CA ALA A 70 8.87 -4.08 -5.55
C ALA A 70 9.94 -5.19 -5.51
N GLU A 71 11.17 -4.88 -5.08
CA GLU A 71 12.23 -5.88 -4.89
C GLU A 71 11.94 -6.80 -3.70
N GLU A 72 11.44 -6.26 -2.58
CA GLU A 72 11.17 -7.00 -1.35
C GLU A 72 9.91 -7.88 -1.43
N GLU A 73 8.81 -7.35 -1.95
CA GLU A 73 7.51 -8.04 -1.95
C GLU A 73 7.28 -8.91 -3.19
N LEU A 74 7.76 -8.46 -4.35
CA LEU A 74 7.50 -9.13 -5.64
C LEU A 74 8.74 -9.81 -6.20
N GLY A 75 9.94 -9.54 -5.66
CA GLY A 75 11.19 -10.10 -6.17
C GLY A 75 11.58 -9.57 -7.55
N VAL A 76 11.09 -8.39 -7.96
CA VAL A 76 11.36 -7.81 -9.27
C VAL A 76 11.99 -6.43 -9.17
N ARG A 77 12.94 -6.14 -10.06
CA ARG A 77 13.47 -4.79 -10.25
C ARG A 77 12.69 -4.10 -11.37
N LEU A 78 12.09 -2.97 -11.05
CA LEU A 78 11.44 -2.09 -12.02
C LEU A 78 12.50 -1.18 -12.66
N GLY A 79 12.45 -0.96 -13.97
CA GLY A 79 13.45 -0.15 -14.69
C GLY A 79 13.71 -0.63 -16.11
#